data_AF-A0A5B8MEC7-F1
#
_entry.id   AF-A0A5B8MEC7-F1
#
_cell.length_a   1.000
_cell.length_b   1.000
_cell.length_c   1.000
_cell.angle_alpha   90.00
_cell.angle_beta   90.00
_cell.angle_gamma   90.00
#
_symmetry.space_group_name_H-M   'P 1'
#
loop_
_entity.id
_entity.type
_entity.pdbx_description
1 polymer ?
#
loop_
_entity_poly.entity_id
_entity_poly.type
_entity_poly.pdbx_seq_one_letter_code
_entity_poly.pdbx_strand_id
1 'polypeptide(L)'
;MLARRKRLGLVAVVLVMGALIGEVRCAEKKGGEAAQVTCGSVIALQGNKVGTQVACQEVAYGGHGSGQMACTGVTSVADLSRYFTVKGVQGEECLQGTPVTKGMKIRLQNKATGRWLHSHKFRSMLSKSQEVSCFGGPGESDDSDVWKVTWSGGGKFWSNGDKVNLQHDITGVYLAAMSGQYPQPLTGQREIAGARTKVVETFFSAAEGIYFPPRTHQAPESKEGAPKGHSEL
;
A
#
# COMPACT_ATOMS: atom_id res chain seq x y z
N MET A 1 -85.48 5.64 -33.92
CA MET A 1 -85.36 4.26 -34.43
C MET A 1 -83.92 4.01 -34.84
N LEU A 2 -83.29 3.01 -34.22
CA LEU A 2 -81.89 2.61 -34.38
C LEU A 2 -81.61 2.09 -35.81
N ALA A 3 -80.53 2.55 -36.44
CA ALA A 3 -79.90 1.84 -37.55
C ALA A 3 -78.37 1.93 -37.43
N ARG A 4 -77.76 0.77 -37.13
CA ARG A 4 -76.33 0.53 -36.95
C ARG A 4 -75.53 0.88 -38.22
N ARG A 5 -74.58 1.82 -38.12
CA ARG A 5 -73.50 1.98 -39.12
C ARG A 5 -72.33 1.08 -38.73
N LYS A 6 -72.03 0.07 -39.56
CA LYS A 6 -70.78 -0.72 -39.47
C LYS A 6 -69.61 0.21 -39.81
N ARG A 7 -68.68 0.40 -38.87
CA ARG A 7 -67.43 1.17 -39.11
C ARG A 7 -66.42 0.25 -39.80
N LEU A 8 -65.96 0.67 -40.97
CA LEU A 8 -64.81 0.14 -41.68
C LEU A 8 -63.56 0.65 -40.95
N GLY A 9 -62.83 -0.24 -40.28
CA GLY A 9 -61.63 0.11 -39.51
C GLY A 9 -60.37 -0.17 -40.31
N LEU A 10 -59.71 0.90 -40.73
CA LEU A 10 -58.44 0.97 -41.44
C LEU A 10 -57.31 0.27 -40.64
N VAL A 11 -56.58 -0.66 -41.25
CA VAL A 11 -55.36 -1.25 -40.67
C VAL A 11 -54.21 -0.26 -40.86
N ALA A 12 -53.75 0.36 -39.78
CA ALA A 12 -52.55 1.19 -39.78
C ALA A 12 -51.33 0.29 -39.53
N VAL A 13 -50.50 0.09 -40.56
CA VAL A 13 -49.20 -0.55 -40.45
C VAL A 13 -48.21 0.48 -39.89
N VAL A 14 -47.82 0.33 -38.63
CA VAL A 14 -46.77 1.15 -38.01
C VAL A 14 -45.43 0.47 -38.28
N LEU A 15 -44.65 1.03 -39.21
CA LEU A 15 -43.25 0.66 -39.45
C LEU A 15 -42.39 1.23 -38.31
N VAL A 16 -41.98 0.38 -37.38
CA VAL A 16 -40.99 0.74 -36.34
C VAL A 16 -39.59 0.58 -36.93
N MET A 17 -39.00 1.68 -37.37
CA MET A 17 -37.55 1.77 -37.62
C MET A 17 -36.83 1.82 -36.27
N GLY A 18 -36.36 0.67 -35.79
CA GLY A 18 -35.50 0.57 -34.61
C GLY A 18 -34.09 1.05 -34.93
N ALA A 19 -33.70 2.20 -34.37
CA ALA A 19 -32.33 2.70 -34.42
C ALA A 19 -31.43 1.78 -33.57
N LEU A 20 -30.48 1.11 -34.22
CA LEU A 20 -29.37 0.42 -33.57
C LEU A 20 -28.38 1.47 -33.03
N ILE A 21 -28.63 1.96 -31.82
CA ILE A 21 -27.61 2.65 -31.04
C ILE A 21 -26.73 1.56 -30.42
N GLY A 22 -25.62 1.25 -31.10
CA GLY A 22 -24.56 0.44 -30.51
C GLY A 22 -23.95 1.21 -29.35
N GLU A 23 -24.04 0.67 -28.12
CA GLU A 23 -23.29 1.17 -26.99
C GLU A 23 -21.79 1.05 -27.30
N VAL A 24 -21.14 2.18 -27.60
CA VAL A 24 -19.69 2.26 -27.60
C VAL A 24 -19.23 2.12 -26.16
N ARG A 25 -18.96 0.88 -25.75
CA ARG A 25 -18.19 0.62 -24.54
C ARG A 25 -16.74 0.99 -24.84
N CYS A 26 -16.34 2.19 -24.43
CA CYS A 26 -14.91 2.47 -24.23
C CYS A 26 -14.41 1.49 -23.17
N ALA A 27 -13.79 0.40 -23.62
CA ALA A 27 -13.01 -0.45 -22.75
C ALA A 27 -11.82 0.40 -22.29
N GLU A 28 -11.87 0.89 -21.05
CA GLU A 28 -10.77 1.58 -20.41
C GLU A 28 -9.65 0.55 -20.19
N LYS A 29 -8.75 0.46 -21.16
CA LYS A 29 -7.51 -0.29 -21.02
C LYS A 29 -6.68 0.48 -20.00
N LYS A 30 -6.71 0.10 -18.71
CA LYS A 30 -5.70 0.53 -17.73
C LYS A 30 -4.35 -0.10 -18.13
N GLY A 31 -3.73 0.48 -19.14
CA GLY A 31 -2.46 0.08 -19.73
C GLY A 31 -1.31 0.92 -19.18
N GLY A 32 -1.18 1.01 -17.86
CA GLY A 32 0.08 1.36 -17.24
C GLY A 32 0.80 0.05 -16.90
N GLU A 33 2.06 -0.09 -17.33
CA GLU A 33 2.91 -1.18 -16.84
C GLU A 33 2.94 -1.14 -15.31
N ALA A 34 2.74 -2.28 -14.65
CA ALA A 34 2.75 -2.36 -13.20
C ALA A 34 4.11 -1.89 -12.68
N ALA A 35 4.12 -0.80 -11.92
CA ALA A 35 5.34 -0.22 -11.37
C ALA A 35 5.89 -1.12 -10.28
N GLN A 36 7.19 -1.40 -10.30
CA GLN A 36 7.84 -2.18 -9.25
C GLN A 36 8.11 -1.32 -8.02
N VAL A 37 7.81 -1.85 -6.84
CA VAL A 37 8.18 -1.24 -5.57
C VAL A 37 9.67 -1.43 -5.36
N THR A 38 10.40 -0.33 -5.29
CA THR A 38 11.84 -0.30 -5.07
C THR A 38 12.19 0.48 -3.82
N CYS A 39 13.35 0.23 -3.23
CA CYS A 39 13.87 1.05 -2.14
C CYS A 39 13.93 2.53 -2.53
N GLY A 40 13.64 3.41 -1.57
CA GLY A 40 13.46 4.84 -1.78
C GLY A 40 12.08 5.24 -2.31
N SER A 41 11.30 4.31 -2.90
CA SER A 41 9.96 4.63 -3.39
C SER A 41 9.07 5.15 -2.26
N VAL A 42 8.21 6.10 -2.60
CA VAL A 42 7.20 6.63 -1.68
C VAL A 42 5.88 5.96 -2.02
N ILE A 43 5.29 5.25 -1.06
CA ILE A 43 4.07 4.46 -1.25
C ILE A 43 3.00 4.83 -0.23
N ALA A 44 1.74 4.70 -0.63
CA ALA A 44 0.61 4.61 0.27
C ALA A 44 0.20 3.14 0.41
N LEU A 45 0.17 2.65 1.65
CA LEU A 45 -0.20 1.27 1.96
C LEU A 45 -1.70 1.17 2.18
N GLN A 46 -2.41 0.60 1.21
CA GLN A 46 -3.87 0.44 1.27
C GLN A 46 -4.25 -0.95 1.79
N GLY A 47 -4.99 -1.01 2.89
CA GLY A 47 -5.58 -2.24 3.40
C GLY A 47 -6.72 -2.70 2.50
N ASN A 48 -6.58 -3.86 1.85
CA ASN A 48 -7.48 -4.28 0.77
C ASN A 48 -8.90 -4.59 1.25
N LYS A 49 -9.07 -5.06 2.51
CA LYS A 49 -10.39 -5.40 3.05
C LYS A 49 -11.21 -4.15 3.37
N VAL A 50 -10.57 -3.17 3.99
CA VAL A 50 -11.25 -2.02 4.61
C VAL A 50 -11.18 -0.76 3.73
N GLY A 51 -10.21 -0.69 2.82
CA GLY A 51 -10.03 0.44 1.91
C GLY A 51 -9.38 1.66 2.56
N THR A 52 -8.86 1.54 3.78
CA THR A 52 -8.09 2.60 4.44
C THR A 52 -6.62 2.51 4.08
N GLN A 53 -5.94 3.66 4.11
CA GLN A 53 -4.50 3.77 3.95
C GLN A 53 -3.84 4.02 5.30
N VAL A 54 -2.73 3.34 5.55
CA VAL A 54 -1.93 3.52 6.77
C VAL A 54 -1.45 4.96 6.84
N ALA A 55 -1.51 5.59 8.02
CA ALA A 55 -1.11 6.97 8.22
C ALA A 55 -0.56 7.20 9.65
N CYS A 56 0.39 8.12 9.79
CA CYS A 56 0.91 8.57 11.08
C CYS A 56 0.27 9.89 11.49
N GLN A 57 -0.48 9.90 12.58
CA GLN A 57 -1.23 11.07 13.00
C GLN A 57 -0.46 11.84 14.07
N GLU A 58 -0.49 13.18 14.06
CA GLU A 58 0.17 14.01 15.08
C GLU A 58 -0.57 14.01 16.44
N VAL A 59 -0.98 12.81 16.88
CA VAL A 59 -1.69 12.52 18.12
C VAL A 59 -1.11 11.23 18.70
N ALA A 60 -0.87 11.19 20.00
CA ALA A 60 -0.45 9.97 20.70
C ALA A 60 -1.64 9.10 21.12
N TYR A 61 -1.42 7.80 21.34
CA TYR A 61 -2.40 6.93 21.99
C TYR A 61 -2.56 7.31 23.48
N GLY A 62 -3.37 8.32 23.77
CA GLY A 62 -3.53 8.86 25.13
C GLY A 62 -4.06 7.81 26.12
N GLY A 63 -3.31 7.58 27.21
CA GLY A 63 -3.76 6.77 28.36
C GLY A 63 -3.90 5.26 28.11
N HIS A 64 -3.54 4.77 26.91
CA HIS A 64 -3.63 3.36 26.53
C HIS A 64 -2.40 2.94 25.73
N GLY A 65 -2.08 1.65 25.80
CA GLY A 65 -0.99 1.09 25.00
C GLY A 65 0.35 1.72 25.38
N SER A 66 1.16 2.09 24.38
CA SER A 66 2.50 2.64 24.62
C SER A 66 2.56 4.15 24.84
N GLY A 67 1.49 4.89 24.52
CA GLY A 67 1.52 6.35 24.48
C GLY A 67 2.33 6.94 23.32
N GLN A 68 2.78 6.13 22.36
CA GLN A 68 3.45 6.61 21.15
C GLN A 68 2.48 7.25 20.16
N MET A 69 3.04 7.88 19.11
CA MET A 69 2.26 8.50 18.05
C MET A 69 1.38 7.46 17.33
N ALA A 70 0.13 7.82 17.09
CA ALA A 70 -0.87 6.92 16.57
C ALA A 70 -0.64 6.57 15.10
N CYS A 71 -0.71 5.28 14.80
CA CYS A 71 -0.80 4.75 13.44
C CYS A 71 -2.25 4.34 13.16
N THR A 72 -2.87 4.95 12.16
CA THR A 72 -4.30 4.77 11.88
C THR A 72 -4.53 4.50 10.40
N GLY A 73 -5.76 4.11 10.07
CA GLY A 73 -6.25 3.92 8.72
C GLY A 73 -7.13 5.10 8.31
N VAL A 74 -6.67 5.90 7.36
CA VAL A 74 -7.41 7.04 6.81
C VAL A 74 -8.04 6.70 5.47
N THR A 75 -9.17 7.33 5.15
CA THR A 75 -9.81 7.22 3.82
C THR A 75 -9.55 8.43 2.94
N SER A 76 -9.12 9.55 3.53
CA SER A 76 -8.84 10.78 2.79
C SER A 76 -7.55 10.65 2.01
N VAL A 77 -7.64 10.78 0.68
CA VAL A 77 -6.47 10.84 -0.20
C VAL A 77 -5.71 12.17 -0.09
N ALA A 78 -6.30 13.20 0.54
CA ALA A 78 -5.64 14.48 0.78
C ALA A 78 -4.69 14.44 2.00
N ASP A 79 -4.79 13.41 2.85
CA ASP A 79 -3.92 13.27 4.02
C ASP A 79 -2.50 12.89 3.59
N LEU A 80 -1.53 13.80 3.75
CA LEU A 80 -0.14 13.56 3.36
C LEU A 80 0.58 12.61 4.31
N SER A 81 0.05 12.39 5.52
CA SER A 81 0.63 11.49 6.50
C SER A 81 0.46 10.00 6.14
N ARG A 82 -0.25 9.69 5.04
CA ARG A 82 -0.39 8.34 4.51
C ARG A 82 0.80 7.83 3.69
N TYR A 83 1.75 8.71 3.37
CA TYR A 83 2.89 8.37 2.53
C TYR A 83 4.08 7.87 3.34
N PHE A 84 4.64 6.74 2.92
CA PHE A 84 5.82 6.12 3.53
C PHE A 84 6.92 5.90 2.48
N THR A 85 8.15 6.22 2.84
CA THR A 85 9.35 5.86 2.07
C THR A 85 9.80 4.46 2.46
N VAL A 86 9.98 3.59 1.46
CA VAL A 86 10.55 2.26 1.63
C VAL A 86 12.05 2.35 1.84
N LYS A 87 12.57 1.81 2.94
CA LYS A 87 14.01 1.80 3.27
C LYS A 87 14.49 0.40 3.63
N GLY A 88 15.81 0.19 3.55
CA GLY A 88 16.45 -1.06 3.97
C GLY A 88 16.49 -1.15 5.50
N VAL A 89 16.97 -2.26 6.03
CA VAL A 89 17.22 -2.40 7.47
C VAL A 89 18.55 -1.73 7.84
N GLN A 90 18.75 -1.40 9.12
CA GLN A 90 20.03 -0.83 9.55
C GLN A 90 21.16 -1.85 9.35
N GLY A 91 22.32 -1.39 8.88
CA GLY A 91 23.46 -2.25 8.55
C GLY A 91 23.34 -2.99 7.20
N GLU A 92 22.12 -3.20 6.70
CA GLU A 92 21.85 -3.74 5.35
C GLU A 92 20.95 -2.77 4.56
N GLU A 93 21.38 -1.51 4.50
CA GLU A 93 20.66 -0.47 3.76
C GLU A 93 20.56 -0.85 2.28
N CYS A 94 19.39 -0.64 1.69
CA CYS A 94 19.19 -0.88 0.27
C CYS A 94 19.29 0.43 -0.53
N LEU A 95 20.02 0.37 -1.64
CA LEU A 95 20.17 1.50 -2.55
C LEU A 95 18.82 1.86 -3.20
N GLN A 96 18.57 3.15 -3.42
CA GLN A 96 17.34 3.63 -4.06
C GLN A 96 17.14 2.99 -5.45
N GLY A 97 16.00 2.40 -5.75
CA GLY A 97 15.78 1.66 -7.01
C GLY A 97 16.11 0.17 -6.92
N THR A 98 16.64 -0.33 -5.80
CA THR A 98 16.75 -1.78 -5.56
C THR A 98 15.34 -2.39 -5.45
N PRO A 99 14.96 -3.37 -6.29
CA PRO A 99 13.63 -3.98 -6.23
C PRO A 99 13.38 -4.73 -4.92
N VAL A 100 12.19 -4.57 -4.35
CA VAL A 100 11.79 -5.30 -3.15
C VAL A 100 11.45 -6.75 -3.53
N THR A 101 12.19 -7.70 -2.96
CA THR A 101 12.01 -9.13 -3.20
C THR A 101 11.15 -9.78 -2.14
N LYS A 102 10.65 -11.00 -2.45
CA LYS A 102 9.84 -11.78 -1.53
C LYS A 102 10.64 -12.18 -0.29
N GLY A 103 10.13 -11.85 0.89
CA GLY A 103 10.80 -12.09 2.16
C GLY A 103 11.84 -11.04 2.53
N MET A 104 12.03 -9.99 1.71
CA MET A 104 12.92 -8.88 2.05
C MET A 104 12.41 -8.17 3.31
N LYS A 105 13.34 -7.88 4.22
CA LYS A 105 13.10 -7.03 5.38
C LYS A 105 13.28 -5.58 4.96
N ILE A 106 12.31 -4.74 5.30
CA ILE A 106 12.30 -3.32 5.01
C ILE A 106 11.89 -2.54 6.27
N ARG A 107 12.12 -1.24 6.23
CA ARG A 107 11.52 -0.27 7.14
C ARG A 107 10.69 0.72 6.35
N LEU A 108 9.68 1.30 7.00
CA LEU A 108 8.76 2.25 6.39
C LEU A 108 8.82 3.55 7.17
N GLN A 109 9.40 4.59 6.57
CA GLN A 109 9.51 5.90 7.18
C GLN A 109 8.39 6.80 6.68
N ASN A 110 7.59 7.35 7.59
CA ASN A 110 6.56 8.30 7.27
C ASN A 110 7.14 9.58 6.69
N LYS A 111 6.61 10.04 5.55
CA LYS A 111 7.17 11.19 4.83
C LYS A 111 6.88 12.52 5.55
N ALA A 112 5.75 12.65 6.21
CA ALA A 112 5.34 13.88 6.88
C ALA A 112 6.07 14.05 8.22
N THR A 113 6.11 13.00 9.04
CA THR A 113 6.64 13.07 10.42
C THR A 113 8.09 12.61 10.55
N GLY A 114 8.63 11.89 9.57
CA GLY A 114 9.96 11.27 9.64
C GLY A 114 10.04 10.05 10.57
N ARG A 115 8.94 9.65 11.18
CA ARG A 115 8.84 8.53 12.12
C ARG A 115 8.71 7.19 11.40
N TRP A 116 8.91 6.09 12.12
CA TRP A 116 8.92 4.75 11.55
C TRP A 116 7.67 3.97 11.90
N LEU A 117 7.17 3.17 10.95
CA LEU A 117 6.11 2.20 11.23
C LEU A 117 6.66 1.16 12.20
N HIS A 118 6.08 1.12 13.39
CA HIS A 118 6.66 0.43 14.54
C HIS A 118 5.67 -0.53 15.16
N SER A 119 6.15 -1.62 15.76
CA SER A 119 5.31 -2.49 16.56
C SER A 119 6.06 -3.16 17.69
N HIS A 120 5.34 -3.48 18.77
CA HIS A 120 5.90 -3.96 20.02
C HIS A 120 4.85 -4.70 20.85
N LYS A 121 5.20 -5.23 22.02
CA LYS A 121 4.32 -6.06 22.85
C LYS A 121 3.30 -5.26 23.68
N PHE A 122 2.78 -4.16 23.15
CA PHE A 122 1.64 -3.42 23.73
C PHE A 122 0.33 -3.86 23.07
N ARG A 123 -0.78 -3.73 23.81
CA ARG A 123 -2.12 -4.03 23.29
C ARG A 123 -2.73 -2.81 22.62
N SER A 124 -3.28 -3.00 21.43
CA SER A 124 -4.02 -1.96 20.71
C SER A 124 -5.30 -1.57 21.46
N MET A 125 -5.76 -0.34 21.26
CA MET A 125 -6.88 0.18 22.04
C MET A 125 -8.22 -0.48 21.71
N LEU A 126 -8.53 -0.71 20.42
CA LEU A 126 -9.87 -1.15 19.99
C LEU A 126 -9.99 -2.68 20.00
N SER A 127 -9.15 -3.37 19.22
CA SER A 127 -9.24 -4.84 19.09
C SER A 127 -8.49 -5.61 20.18
N LYS A 128 -7.70 -4.93 21.03
CA LYS A 128 -6.79 -5.56 22.00
C LYS A 128 -5.77 -6.50 21.35
N SER A 129 -5.51 -6.32 20.05
CA SER A 129 -4.45 -7.02 19.32
C SER A 129 -3.08 -6.39 19.62
N GLN A 130 -2.05 -6.66 18.84
CA GLN A 130 -0.76 -5.97 19.03
C GLN A 130 -0.83 -4.52 18.51
N GLU A 131 -0.33 -3.57 19.28
CA GLU A 131 -0.25 -2.17 18.88
C GLU A 131 0.73 -1.95 17.71
N VAL A 132 0.34 -1.11 16.77
CA VAL A 132 1.19 -0.56 15.73
C VAL A 132 1.18 0.95 15.91
N SER A 133 2.34 1.60 15.83
CA SER A 133 2.54 3.01 16.13
C SER A 133 3.49 3.65 15.13
N CYS A 134 3.70 4.96 15.25
CA CYS A 134 4.75 5.68 14.55
C CYS A 134 5.82 6.14 15.55
N PHE A 135 7.00 5.51 15.51
CA PHE A 135 8.02 5.66 16.55
C PHE A 135 9.23 6.50 16.12
N GLY A 136 9.95 7.03 17.11
CA GLY A 136 11.23 7.71 16.92
C GLY A 136 11.13 9.01 16.13
N GLY A 137 12.11 9.21 15.26
CA GLY A 137 12.30 10.38 14.42
C GLY A 137 13.18 10.05 13.21
N PRO A 138 13.58 11.04 12.40
CA PRO A 138 14.23 10.80 11.10
C PRO A 138 15.46 9.88 11.15
N GLY A 139 16.24 9.94 12.22
CA GLY A 139 17.43 9.11 12.46
C GLY A 139 17.30 8.14 13.65
N GLU A 140 16.11 8.03 14.25
CA GLU A 140 15.88 7.17 15.41
C GLU A 140 15.02 5.99 14.97
N SER A 141 15.67 4.86 14.74
CA SER A 141 15.04 3.62 14.34
C SER A 141 15.70 2.46 15.07
N ASP A 142 14.96 1.37 15.26
CA ASP A 142 15.46 0.13 15.85
C ASP A 142 14.88 -1.11 15.15
N ASP A 143 15.17 -2.29 15.70
CA ASP A 143 14.72 -3.56 15.12
C ASP A 143 13.19 -3.76 15.16
N SER A 144 12.46 -2.96 15.94
CA SER A 144 11.00 -2.97 16.04
C SER A 144 10.31 -2.14 14.94
N ASP A 145 11.10 -1.54 14.05
CA ASP A 145 10.63 -0.88 12.83
C ASP A 145 10.71 -1.79 11.59
N VAL A 146 11.16 -3.04 11.76
CA VAL A 146 11.49 -3.95 10.66
C VAL A 146 10.29 -4.83 10.30
N TRP A 147 9.93 -4.78 9.01
CA TRP A 147 8.83 -5.53 8.43
C TRP A 147 9.29 -6.38 7.26
N LYS A 148 8.92 -7.65 7.27
CA LYS A 148 9.17 -8.63 6.22
C LYS A 148 8.02 -8.65 5.23
N VAL A 149 8.28 -8.32 3.97
CA VAL A 149 7.26 -8.29 2.92
C VAL A 149 7.09 -9.68 2.33
N THR A 150 5.86 -10.19 2.30
CA THR A 150 5.55 -11.52 1.74
C THR A 150 4.27 -11.47 0.90
N TRP A 151 4.12 -12.39 -0.06
CA TRP A 151 2.88 -12.54 -0.85
C TRP A 151 2.68 -14.00 -1.28
N SER A 152 1.48 -14.38 -1.71
CA SER A 152 1.18 -15.75 -2.15
C SER A 152 1.64 -16.04 -3.58
N GLY A 153 1.62 -15.04 -4.47
CA GLY A 153 1.99 -15.19 -5.87
C GLY A 153 3.46 -15.61 -6.12
N GLY A 154 3.71 -16.07 -7.35
CA GLY A 154 5.04 -16.50 -7.83
C GLY A 154 5.93 -15.37 -8.36
N GLY A 155 5.45 -14.12 -8.40
CA GLY A 155 6.26 -12.97 -8.81
C GLY A 155 7.50 -12.82 -7.91
N LYS A 156 8.65 -12.49 -8.52
CA LYS A 156 9.93 -12.32 -7.81
C LYS A 156 10.01 -10.99 -7.06
N PHE A 157 9.37 -9.96 -7.60
CA PHE A 157 9.41 -8.59 -7.10
C PHE A 157 8.00 -8.12 -6.73
N TRP A 158 7.93 -7.23 -5.74
CA TRP A 158 6.68 -6.60 -5.35
C TRP A 158 6.29 -5.53 -6.37
N SER A 159 5.15 -5.71 -7.04
CA SER A 159 4.57 -4.73 -7.95
C SER A 159 3.47 -3.92 -7.26
N ASN A 160 3.23 -2.70 -7.73
CA ASN A 160 2.09 -1.91 -7.28
C ASN A 160 0.78 -2.66 -7.54
N GLY A 161 -0.17 -2.56 -6.62
CA GLY A 161 -1.42 -3.32 -6.68
C GLY A 161 -1.33 -4.80 -6.28
N ASP A 162 -0.14 -5.39 -6.14
CA ASP A 162 -0.02 -6.75 -5.61
C ASP A 162 -0.55 -6.83 -4.18
N LYS A 163 -1.15 -7.97 -3.83
CA LYS A 163 -1.59 -8.25 -2.47
C LYS A 163 -0.43 -8.84 -1.68
N VAL A 164 0.07 -8.07 -0.74
CA VAL A 164 1.17 -8.44 0.15
C VAL A 164 0.71 -8.48 1.60
N ASN A 165 1.49 -9.17 2.43
CA ASN A 165 1.44 -9.10 3.88
C ASN A 165 2.77 -8.53 4.37
N LEU A 166 2.70 -7.62 5.33
CA LEU A 166 3.87 -7.13 6.07
C LEU A 166 3.90 -7.82 7.43
N GLN A 167 4.92 -8.63 7.67
CA GLN A 167 5.11 -9.32 8.95
C GLN A 167 6.16 -8.59 9.77
N HIS A 168 5.82 -8.16 10.98
CA HIS A 168 6.78 -7.57 11.90
C HIS A 168 7.86 -8.60 12.26
N ASP A 169 9.14 -8.26 12.11
CA ASP A 169 10.22 -9.26 12.11
C ASP A 169 10.44 -9.89 13.49
N ILE A 170 10.38 -9.10 14.56
CA ILE A 170 10.60 -9.59 15.93
C ILE A 170 9.40 -10.36 16.46
N THR A 171 8.19 -9.79 16.36
CA THR A 171 7.00 -10.40 17.02
C THR A 171 6.24 -11.36 16.12
N GLY A 172 6.50 -11.35 14.81
CA GLY A 172 5.86 -12.22 13.84
C GLY A 172 4.41 -11.87 13.52
N VAL A 173 3.85 -10.80 14.09
CA VAL A 173 2.48 -10.34 13.77
C VAL A 173 2.43 -9.73 12.37
N TYR A 174 1.29 -9.83 11.72
CA TYR A 174 1.02 -9.23 10.42
C TYR A 174 0.35 -7.87 10.62
N LEU A 175 0.81 -6.86 9.90
CA LEU A 175 0.09 -5.59 9.80
C LEU A 175 -1.35 -5.88 9.33
N ALA A 176 -2.33 -5.24 9.96
CA ALA A 176 -3.74 -5.45 9.68
C ALA A 176 -4.50 -4.12 9.71
N ALA A 177 -5.34 -3.90 8.70
CA ALA A 177 -6.28 -2.78 8.65
C ALA A 177 -7.63 -3.24 9.18
N MET A 178 -7.97 -2.82 10.39
CA MET A 178 -9.18 -3.22 11.09
C MET A 178 -10.37 -2.32 10.77
N SER A 179 -11.58 -2.77 11.07
CA SER A 179 -12.81 -2.00 10.83
C SER A 179 -13.19 -1.05 11.96
N GLY A 180 -12.63 -1.25 13.17
CA GLY A 180 -12.89 -0.44 14.35
C GLY A 180 -12.45 1.00 14.14
N GLN A 181 -13.29 1.96 14.56
CA GLN A 181 -13.05 3.39 14.41
C GLN A 181 -12.70 4.02 15.76
N TYR A 182 -11.75 4.95 15.74
CA TYR A 182 -11.35 5.70 16.92
C TYR A 182 -12.38 6.79 17.28
N PRO A 183 -12.56 7.09 18.57
CA PRO A 183 -13.27 8.28 19.04
C PRO A 183 -12.40 9.54 18.86
N GLN A 184 -12.85 10.67 19.39
CA GLN A 184 -12.04 11.89 19.46
C GLN A 184 -10.70 11.62 20.18
N PRO A 185 -9.59 12.23 19.73
CA PRO A 185 -9.48 13.19 18.63
C PRO A 185 -9.29 12.56 17.23
N LEU A 186 -9.16 11.23 17.12
CA LEU A 186 -8.93 10.49 15.87
C LEU A 186 -10.25 10.05 15.18
N THR A 187 -11.30 10.87 15.30
CA THR A 187 -12.66 10.45 14.94
C THR A 187 -12.78 9.98 13.49
N GLY A 188 -13.37 8.79 13.33
CA GLY A 188 -13.64 8.18 12.01
C GLY A 188 -12.43 7.47 11.40
N GLN A 189 -11.23 7.67 11.94
CA GLN A 189 -10.05 6.93 11.52
C GLN A 189 -10.11 5.50 12.05
N ARG A 190 -9.58 4.55 11.28
CA ARG A 190 -9.66 3.13 11.63
C ARG A 190 -8.39 2.63 12.32
N GLU A 191 -8.52 1.56 13.08
CA GLU A 191 -7.39 0.92 13.74
C GLU A 191 -6.47 0.21 12.74
N ILE A 192 -5.18 0.49 12.84
CA ILE A 192 -4.10 -0.36 12.31
C ILE A 192 -3.50 -1.11 13.49
N ALA A 193 -3.41 -2.43 13.38
CA ALA A 193 -2.93 -3.29 14.44
C ALA A 193 -2.11 -4.46 13.88
N GLY A 194 -1.43 -5.19 14.76
CA GLY A 194 -0.73 -6.43 14.44
C GLY A 194 -1.61 -7.64 14.73
N ALA A 195 -1.95 -8.43 13.71
CA ALA A 195 -2.70 -9.68 13.81
C ALA A 195 -1.75 -10.89 13.90
N ARG A 196 -2.10 -11.90 14.72
CA ARG A 196 -1.24 -13.09 14.90
C ARG A 196 -1.23 -14.04 13.71
N THR A 197 -2.26 -13.99 12.88
CA THR A 197 -2.46 -14.89 11.73
C THR A 197 -2.74 -14.07 10.47
N LYS A 198 -2.47 -14.66 9.30
CA LYS A 198 -2.86 -14.07 8.02
C LYS A 198 -4.38 -14.17 7.87
N VAL A 199 -5.04 -13.02 7.89
CA VAL A 199 -6.49 -12.88 7.69
C VAL A 199 -6.78 -11.86 6.59
N VAL A 200 -8.04 -11.69 6.19
CA VAL A 200 -8.39 -10.81 5.06
C VAL A 200 -8.00 -9.35 5.31
N GLU A 201 -7.96 -8.91 6.57
CA GLU A 201 -7.53 -7.59 7.03
C GLU A 201 -6.01 -7.37 6.93
N THR A 202 -5.23 -8.44 6.77
CA THR A 202 -3.75 -8.37 6.71
C THR A 202 -3.20 -8.19 5.31
N PHE A 203 -4.07 -8.14 4.29
CA PHE A 203 -3.66 -7.89 2.93
C PHE A 203 -3.59 -6.40 2.66
N PHE A 204 -2.43 -5.97 2.17
CA PHE A 204 -2.14 -4.62 1.74
C PHE A 204 -1.69 -4.60 0.28
N SER A 205 -1.89 -3.46 -0.37
CA SER A 205 -1.32 -3.16 -1.67
C SER A 205 -0.63 -1.81 -1.64
N ALA A 206 0.48 -1.69 -2.35
CA ALA A 206 1.05 -0.39 -2.67
C ALA A 206 0.14 0.26 -3.73
N ALA A 207 -0.63 1.27 -3.31
CA ALA A 207 -1.59 1.94 -4.16
C ALA A 207 -0.92 3.13 -4.86
N GLU A 208 -1.21 4.35 -4.40
CA GLU A 208 -0.61 5.57 -4.91
C GLU A 208 0.82 5.73 -4.41
N GLY A 209 1.69 6.29 -5.24
CA GLY A 209 3.09 6.46 -4.88
C GLY A 209 3.94 6.98 -6.03
N ILE A 210 5.20 7.26 -5.70
CA ILE A 210 6.27 7.58 -6.64
C ILE A 210 7.26 6.41 -6.58
N TYR A 211 7.39 5.72 -7.70
CA TYR A 211 8.19 4.50 -7.82
C TYR A 211 9.47 4.81 -8.58
N PHE A 212 10.63 4.52 -7.98
CA PHE A 212 11.90 4.65 -8.69
C PHE A 212 12.06 3.48 -9.66
N PRO A 213 12.64 3.73 -10.86
CA PRO A 213 12.92 2.67 -11.80
C PRO A 213 13.86 1.62 -11.17
N PRO A 214 13.62 0.32 -11.42
CA PRO A 214 14.51 -0.73 -10.99
C PRO A 214 15.94 -0.47 -11.46
N ARG A 215 16.92 -0.58 -10.56
CA ARG A 215 18.32 -0.70 -10.99
C ARG A 215 18.47 -2.03 -11.72
N THR A 216 18.82 -2.00 -13.00
CA THR A 216 19.48 -3.15 -13.61
C THR A 216 20.84 -3.30 -12.94
N HIS A 217 21.27 -4.53 -12.63
CA HIS A 217 22.64 -4.76 -12.17
C HIS A 217 23.58 -4.19 -13.25
N GLN A 218 24.14 -3.01 -13.03
CA GLN A 218 25.49 -2.76 -13.49
C GLN A 218 26.36 -3.55 -12.52
N ALA A 219 26.97 -4.63 -13.02
CA ALA A 219 28.08 -5.25 -12.32
C ALA A 219 29.06 -4.13 -11.92
N PRO A 220 29.73 -4.22 -10.75
CA PRO A 220 30.76 -3.27 -10.43
C PRO A 220 31.73 -3.23 -11.61
N GLU A 221 31.92 -2.05 -12.17
CA GLU A 221 32.91 -1.80 -13.21
C GLU A 221 34.23 -2.35 -12.68
N SER A 222 34.68 -3.47 -13.24
CA SER A 222 36.02 -3.98 -12.95
C SER A 222 36.96 -2.84 -13.28
N LYS A 223 37.74 -2.39 -12.29
CA LYS A 223 38.80 -1.41 -12.53
C LYS A 223 39.73 -1.98 -13.59
N GLU A 224 39.53 -1.58 -14.83
CA GLU A 224 40.34 -1.96 -15.96
C GLU A 224 41.60 -1.09 -15.96
N GLY A 225 42.75 -1.77 -15.94
CA GLY A 225 44.02 -1.22 -16.42
C GLY A 225 44.79 -0.30 -15.47
N ALA A 226 45.47 -0.86 -14.47
CA ALA A 226 46.73 -0.28 -14.05
C ALA A 226 47.78 -0.58 -15.14
N PRO A 227 48.46 0.41 -15.75
CA PRO A 227 49.49 0.15 -16.75
C PRO A 227 50.69 -0.55 -16.10
N LYS A 228 51.09 -1.69 -16.67
CA LYS A 228 52.34 -2.37 -16.31
C LYS A 228 53.50 -1.46 -16.72
N GLY A 229 54.19 -0.91 -15.73
CA GLY A 229 55.49 -0.27 -15.94
C GLY A 229 56.50 -1.31 -16.39
N HIS A 230 56.88 -1.25 -17.66
CA HIS A 230 58.17 -1.74 -18.14
C HIS A 230 59.17 -0.59 -17.99
N SER A 231 60.24 -0.81 -17.23
CA SER A 231 61.52 -0.15 -17.47
C SER A 231 62.61 -1.13 -17.10
N GLU A 232 63.20 -1.74 -18.13
CA GLU A 232 64.58 -2.21 -18.08
C GLU A 232 65.49 -1.00 -17.87
N LEU A 233 66.41 -1.12 -16.92
CA LEU A 233 67.85 -0.79 -16.99
C LEU A 233 68.46 -0.98 -15.59
#